data_AF-A0A328BB44-F1
#
_entry.id   AF-A0A328BB44-F1
#
_cell.length_a   1.000
_cell.length_b   1.000
_cell.length_c   1.000
_cell.angle_alpha   90.00
_cell.angle_beta   90.00
_cell.angle_gamma   90.00
#
_symmetry.space_group_name_H-M   'P 1'
#
loop_
_entity.id
_entity.type
_entity.pdbx_description
1 polymer ?
#
loop_
_entity_poly.entity_id
_entity_poly.type
_entity_poly.pdbx_seq_one_letter_code
_entity_poly.pdbx_strand_id
1 'polypeptide(L)'
;MLRIGYVRLRDATAHEDTATLKAAGCQVVRAEEPGRDGETLSSILDFIGAGDQLVVTRLDRLALNGRGLLDALDRLDARGASLHVLAPELSSDGAAGSALRAVLEAVADLEPAGVRRRRPTAATHEIFALQRAGVGPVEIARRLGVSRMTVWRKLKALENAEA
;
A
#
# COMPACT_ATOMS: atom_id res chain seq x y z
N MET A 1 15.86 5.66 20.81
CA MET A 1 15.94 5.09 19.45
C MET A 1 15.00 3.91 19.39
N LEU A 2 13.80 4.12 18.86
CA LEU A 2 12.75 3.11 18.74
C LEU A 2 12.83 2.46 17.35
N ARG A 3 12.67 1.14 17.29
CA ARG A 3 12.53 0.34 16.06
C ARG A 3 11.06 -0.06 15.92
N ILE A 4 10.38 0.57 14.97
CA ILE A 4 8.97 0.32 14.67
C ILE A 4 8.91 -0.63 13.48
N GLY A 5 8.49 -1.86 13.69
CA GLY A 5 8.23 -2.81 12.63
C GLY A 5 6.92 -2.50 11.91
N TYR A 6 6.90 -2.60 10.58
CA TYR A 6 5.68 -2.46 9.78
C TYR A 6 5.45 -3.71 8.94
N VAL A 7 4.22 -4.24 9.01
CA VAL A 7 3.78 -5.42 8.27
C VAL A 7 2.40 -5.18 7.66
N ARG A 8 2.13 -5.75 6.49
CA ARG A 8 0.80 -5.67 5.84
C ARG A 8 0.14 -7.05 5.92
N LEU A 9 -1.07 -7.11 6.47
CA LEU A 9 -1.82 -8.37 6.63
C LEU A 9 -2.51 -8.81 5.32
N ARG A 10 -1.81 -8.77 4.19
CA ARG A 10 -2.39 -9.04 2.86
C ARG A 10 -2.12 -10.43 2.32
N ASP A 11 -1.21 -11.17 2.94
CA ASP A 11 -0.80 -12.50 2.50
C ASP A 11 -0.52 -13.42 3.70
N ALA A 12 -0.36 -14.71 3.40
CA ALA A 12 -0.11 -15.76 4.39
C ALA A 12 1.22 -15.56 5.16
N THR A 13 2.14 -14.76 4.63
CA THR A 13 3.47 -14.52 5.22
C THR A 13 3.48 -13.47 6.32
N ALA A 14 2.37 -12.75 6.54
CA ALA A 14 2.29 -11.69 7.54
C ALA A 14 2.66 -12.15 8.97
N HIS A 15 2.35 -13.41 9.32
CA HIS A 15 2.70 -13.96 10.63
C HIS A 15 4.23 -14.15 10.77
N GLU A 16 4.86 -14.70 9.74
CA GLU A 16 6.31 -14.90 9.68
C GLU A 16 7.06 -13.56 9.66
N ASP A 17 6.57 -12.59 8.86
CA ASP A 17 7.11 -11.24 8.81
C ASP A 17 7.03 -10.57 10.21
N THR A 18 5.92 -10.73 10.91
CA THR A 18 5.75 -10.21 12.28
C THR A 18 6.74 -10.86 13.25
N ALA A 19 6.92 -12.18 13.19
CA ALA A 19 7.88 -12.89 14.03
C ALA A 19 9.32 -12.44 13.74
N THR A 20 9.65 -12.24 12.46
CA THR A 20 10.95 -11.78 11.99
C THR A 20 11.26 -10.36 12.49
N LEU A 21 10.29 -9.44 12.40
CA LEU A 21 10.43 -8.08 12.91
C LEU A 21 10.66 -8.05 14.43
N LYS A 22 9.94 -8.90 15.18
CA LYS A 22 10.16 -9.05 16.64
C LYS A 22 11.54 -9.60 16.94
N ALA A 23 11.98 -10.63 16.22
CA ALA A 23 13.32 -11.20 16.37
C ALA A 23 14.43 -10.19 16.02
N ALA A 24 14.17 -9.28 15.08
CA ALA A 24 15.06 -8.18 14.70
C ALA A 24 15.05 -6.98 15.68
N GLY A 25 14.42 -7.14 16.85
CA GLY A 25 14.45 -6.15 17.93
C GLY A 25 13.48 -4.98 17.79
N CYS A 26 12.44 -5.10 16.96
CA CYS A 26 11.39 -4.07 16.89
C CYS A 26 10.57 -4.07 18.19
N GLN A 27 10.55 -2.95 18.92
CA GLN A 27 9.80 -2.86 20.18
C GLN A 27 8.28 -2.79 19.92
N VAL A 28 7.90 -2.20 18.79
CA VAL A 28 6.51 -2.09 18.36
C VAL A 28 6.41 -2.63 16.94
N VAL A 29 5.48 -3.55 16.69
CA VAL A 29 5.14 -3.99 15.33
C VAL A 29 3.71 -3.56 15.02
N ARG A 30 3.55 -2.75 13.98
CA ARG A 30 2.27 -2.22 13.52
C ARG A 30 1.85 -2.96 12.26
N ALA A 31 0.62 -3.45 12.27
CA ALA A 31 0.05 -4.22 11.18
C ALA A 31 -0.98 -3.38 10.42
N GLU A 32 -0.84 -3.33 9.10
CA GLU A 32 -1.83 -2.72 8.20
C GLU A 32 -2.90 -3.74 7.83
N GLU A 33 -4.15 -3.43 8.17
CA GLU A 33 -5.31 -4.27 7.89
C GLU A 33 -5.70 -4.25 6.40
N PRO A 34 -6.26 -5.35 5.87
CA PRO A 34 -6.82 -5.37 4.52
C PRO A 34 -7.89 -4.30 4.33
N GLY A 35 -7.79 -3.51 3.27
CA GLY A 35 -8.77 -2.47 2.94
C GLY A 35 -8.56 -1.12 3.62
N ARG A 36 -7.58 -1.02 4.54
CA ARG A 36 -7.08 0.24 5.10
C ARG A 36 -5.74 0.60 4.49
N ASP A 37 -5.73 0.82 3.18
CA ASP A 37 -4.48 0.96 2.42
C ASP A 37 -3.73 2.24 2.81
N GLY A 38 -2.70 2.13 3.68
CA GLY A 38 -1.77 3.20 4.02
C GLY A 38 -2.12 4.00 5.27
N GLU A 39 -3.23 3.69 5.96
CA GLU A 39 -3.63 4.39 7.19
C GLU A 39 -2.61 4.15 8.32
N THR A 40 -2.22 2.90 8.55
CA THR A 40 -1.26 2.54 9.61
C THR A 40 0.13 3.07 9.27
N LEU A 41 0.56 2.95 8.01
CA LEU A 41 1.85 3.47 7.59
C LEU A 41 1.92 4.99 7.76
N SER A 42 0.87 5.71 7.33
CA SER A 42 0.82 7.17 7.53
C SER A 42 0.90 7.53 9.00
N SER A 43 0.13 6.85 9.86
CA SER A 43 0.18 7.10 11.30
C SER A 43 1.60 6.90 11.87
N ILE A 44 2.33 5.86 11.44
CA ILE A 44 3.72 5.68 11.87
C ILE A 44 4.58 6.86 11.42
N LEU A 45 4.53 7.21 10.13
CA LEU A 45 5.30 8.33 9.56
C LEU A 45 4.92 9.68 10.20
N ASP A 46 3.68 9.83 10.68
CA ASP A 46 3.18 11.03 11.34
C ASP A 46 3.60 11.16 12.79
N PHE A 47 4.04 10.09 13.45
CA PHE A 47 4.45 10.10 14.87
C PHE A 47 5.87 9.64 15.13
N ILE A 48 6.56 9.10 14.12
CA ILE A 48 7.95 8.68 14.26
C ILE A 48 8.83 9.90 14.59
N GLY A 49 9.72 9.72 15.58
CA GLY A 49 10.59 10.75 16.11
C GLY A 49 12.00 10.72 15.52
N ALA A 50 12.76 11.78 15.81
CA ALA A 50 14.15 11.87 15.38
C ALA A 50 15.00 10.75 16.01
N GLY A 51 15.80 10.11 15.17
CA GLY A 51 16.62 8.94 15.50
C GLY A 51 15.87 7.61 15.45
N ASP A 52 14.54 7.59 15.35
CA ASP A 52 13.80 6.33 15.28
C ASP A 52 13.96 5.65 13.90
N GLN A 53 13.65 4.35 13.87
CA GLN A 53 13.77 3.53 12.68
C GLN A 53 12.45 2.86 12.34
N LEU A 54 12.00 3.04 11.09
CA LEU A 54 10.97 2.21 10.49
C LEU A 54 11.63 0.95 9.92
N VAL A 55 11.19 -0.23 10.38
CA VAL A 55 11.77 -1.51 9.98
C VAL A 55 10.76 -2.33 9.18
N VAL A 56 11.18 -2.84 8.03
CA VAL A 56 10.39 -3.75 7.18
C VAL A 56 11.22 -4.97 6.81
N THR A 57 10.57 -6.11 6.55
CA THR A 57 11.30 -7.31 6.14
C THR A 57 11.90 -7.16 4.75
N ARG A 58 11.17 -6.51 3.83
CA ARG A 58 11.59 -6.24 2.45
C ARG A 58 11.00 -4.92 1.95
N LEU A 59 11.59 -4.33 0.90
CA LEU A 59 11.12 -3.05 0.33
C LEU A 59 9.67 -3.11 -0.19
N ASP A 60 9.27 -4.19 -0.85
CA ASP A 60 7.92 -4.37 -1.39
C ASP A 60 6.82 -4.44 -0.31
N ARG A 61 7.23 -4.67 0.95
CA ARG A 61 6.32 -4.61 2.11
C ARG A 61 5.97 -3.19 2.52
N LEU A 62 6.85 -2.23 2.25
CA LEU A 62 6.61 -0.82 2.56
C LEU A 62 5.68 -0.18 1.53
N ALA A 63 6.04 -0.24 0.25
CA ALA A 63 5.27 0.32 -0.85
C ALA A 63 5.33 -0.56 -2.11
N LEU A 64 4.34 -0.38 -2.99
CA LEU A 64 4.17 -1.20 -4.20
C LEU A 64 4.92 -0.68 -5.43
N ASN A 65 5.53 0.49 -5.34
CA ASN A 65 6.16 1.18 -6.46
C ASN A 65 7.25 2.14 -5.96
N GLY A 66 8.14 2.56 -6.87
CA GLY A 66 9.29 3.42 -6.54
C GLY A 66 8.86 4.76 -5.93
N ARG A 67 7.81 5.38 -6.47
CA ARG A 67 7.29 6.66 -5.96
C ARG A 67 6.77 6.58 -4.52
N GLY A 68 6.10 5.48 -4.16
CA GLY A 68 5.62 5.27 -2.80
C GLY A 68 6.76 5.03 -1.81
N LEU A 69 7.87 4.40 -2.25
CA LEU A 69 9.07 4.26 -1.43
C LEU A 69 9.73 5.63 -1.20
N LEU A 70 9.86 6.45 -2.24
CA LEU A 70 10.42 7.80 -2.14
C LEU A 70 9.61 8.70 -1.20
N ASP A 71 8.27 8.68 -1.30
CA ASP A 71 7.39 9.43 -0.39
C ASP A 71 7.59 9.02 1.09
N ALA A 72 7.75 7.71 1.35
CA ALA A 72 8.04 7.23 2.69
C ALA A 72 9.42 7.71 3.17
N LEU A 73 10.45 7.69 2.32
CA LEU A 73 11.78 8.19 2.64
C LEU A 73 11.77 9.69 2.93
N ASP A 74 11.12 10.50 2.09
CA ASP A 74 10.98 11.96 2.31
C ASP A 74 10.35 12.27 3.67
N ARG A 75 9.31 11.51 4.04
CA ARG A 75 8.63 11.68 5.33
C ARG A 75 9.51 11.25 6.51
N LEU A 76 10.31 10.19 6.37
CA LEU A 76 11.26 9.77 7.40
C LEU A 76 12.36 10.82 7.58
N ASP A 77 12.95 11.30 6.47
CA ASP A 77 13.99 12.32 6.46
C ASP A 77 13.50 13.62 7.14
N ALA A 78 12.27 14.06 6.82
CA ALA A 78 11.64 15.22 7.43
C ALA A 78 11.44 15.09 8.95
N ARG A 79 11.43 13.86 9.48
CA ARG A 79 11.35 13.56 10.92
C ARG A 79 12.70 13.26 11.56
N GLY A 80 13.78 13.24 10.78
CA GLY A 80 15.08 12.76 11.23
C GLY A 80 15.07 11.27 11.60
N ALA A 81 14.17 10.49 11.02
CA ALA A 81 14.05 9.05 11.18
C ALA A 81 14.66 8.32 9.97
N SER A 82 14.90 7.02 10.07
CA SER A 82 15.43 6.23 8.95
C SER A 82 14.64 4.96 8.67
N LEU A 83 14.77 4.45 7.44
CA LEU A 83 14.28 3.16 7.00
C LEU A 83 15.36 2.10 7.17
N HIS A 84 14.98 0.94 7.69
CA HIS A 84 15.82 -0.25 7.72
C HIS A 84 15.07 -1.45 7.13
N VAL A 85 15.72 -2.14 6.21
CA VAL A 85 15.19 -3.34 5.54
C VAL A 85 16.01 -4.53 5.99
N LEU A 86 15.37 -5.65 6.34
CA LEU A 86 16.07 -6.83 6.84
C LEU A 86 16.63 -7.72 5.72
N ALA A 87 15.92 -7.85 4.60
CA ALA A 87 16.30 -8.74 3.51
C ALA A 87 15.97 -8.14 2.11
N PRO A 88 16.98 -7.77 1.30
CA PRO A 88 18.38 -7.62 1.69
C PRO A 88 18.55 -6.54 2.77
N GLU A 89 19.64 -6.62 3.53
CA GLU A 89 19.94 -5.63 4.57
C GLU A 89 20.25 -4.27 3.93
N LEU A 90 19.38 -3.29 4.16
CA LEU A 90 19.51 -1.94 3.62
C LEU A 90 19.17 -0.91 4.70
N SER A 91 19.78 0.27 4.59
CA SER A 91 19.49 1.43 5.44
C SER A 91 19.32 2.67 4.57
N SER A 92 18.40 3.54 4.94
CA SER A 92 18.30 4.88 4.34
C SER A 92 19.24 5.91 4.98
N ASP A 93 20.07 5.50 5.94
CA ASP A 93 21.04 6.37 6.59
C ASP A 93 22.40 6.39 5.87
N GLY A 94 23.09 7.52 5.96
CA GLY A 94 24.42 7.74 5.41
C GLY A 94 24.53 7.56 3.88
N ALA A 95 25.75 7.24 3.42
CA ALA A 95 26.04 7.12 1.98
C ALA A 95 25.25 6.01 1.29
N ALA A 96 24.97 4.91 2.01
CA ALA A 96 24.15 3.81 1.50
C ALA A 96 22.70 4.27 1.25
N GLY A 97 22.16 5.10 2.14
CA GLY A 97 20.84 5.70 1.98
C GLY A 97 20.74 6.61 0.75
N SER A 98 21.75 7.45 0.52
CA SER A 98 21.81 8.29 -0.68
C SER A 98 21.84 7.46 -1.96
N ALA A 99 22.59 6.36 -1.98
CA ALA A 99 22.62 5.44 -3.13
C ALA A 99 21.27 4.74 -3.33
N LEU A 100 20.62 4.28 -2.25
CA LEU A 100 19.28 3.69 -2.31
C LEU A 100 18.28 4.67 -2.92
N ARG A 101 18.27 5.93 -2.45
CA ARG A 101 17.39 6.97 -2.98
C ARG A 101 17.62 7.20 -4.47
N ALA A 102 18.87 7.35 -4.92
CA ALA A 102 19.19 7.55 -6.33
C ALA A 102 18.70 6.40 -7.22
N VAL A 103 18.83 5.15 -6.75
CA VAL A 103 18.30 3.98 -7.48
C VAL A 103 16.77 4.01 -7.52
N LEU A 104 16.12 4.35 -6.41
CA LEU A 104 14.66 4.46 -6.36
C LEU A 104 14.12 5.58 -7.26
N GLU A 105 14.82 6.71 -7.34
CA GLU A 105 14.52 7.81 -8.29
C GLU A 105 14.59 7.33 -9.73
N ALA A 106 15.68 6.66 -10.11
CA ALA A 106 15.82 6.09 -11.45
C ALA A 106 14.73 5.05 -11.78
N VAL A 107 14.35 4.22 -10.81
CA VAL A 107 13.25 3.25 -10.98
C VAL A 107 11.90 3.99 -11.11
N ALA A 108 11.65 5.00 -10.29
CA ALA A 108 10.40 5.75 -10.31
C ALA A 108 10.18 6.52 -11.63
N ASP A 109 11.26 6.94 -12.29
CA ASP A 109 11.21 7.58 -13.61
C ASP A 109 10.90 6.60 -14.75
N LEU A 110 11.29 5.33 -14.58
CA LEU A 110 11.00 4.26 -15.54
C LEU A 110 9.62 3.62 -15.32
N GLU A 111 9.05 3.76 -14.12
CA GLU A 111 7.70 3.27 -13.85
C GLU A 111 6.67 4.08 -14.64
N PRO A 112 5.70 3.42 -15.31
CA PRO A 112 4.66 4.13 -16.04
C PRO A 112 3.89 5.03 -15.07
N ALA A 113 3.66 6.29 -15.46
CA ALA A 113 2.90 7.27 -14.68
C ALA A 113 1.63 6.61 -14.11
N GLY A 114 1.64 6.42 -12.79
CA GLY A 114 0.95 5.30 -12.13
C GLY A 114 -0.44 4.98 -12.67
N VAL A 115 -0.60 3.76 -13.18
CA VAL A 115 -1.90 3.09 -13.04
C VAL A 115 -2.07 2.85 -11.55
N ARG A 116 -2.68 3.81 -10.83
CA ARG A 116 -3.34 3.53 -9.55
C ARG A 116 -4.07 2.22 -9.79
N ARG A 117 -3.64 1.14 -9.14
CA ARG A 117 -4.24 -0.18 -9.28
C ARG A 117 -5.73 0.05 -9.11
N ARG A 118 -6.46 0.04 -10.23
CA ARG A 118 -7.90 0.31 -10.24
C ARG A 118 -8.43 -0.81 -9.37
N ARG A 119 -8.79 -0.49 -8.12
CA ARG A 119 -9.55 -1.36 -7.22
C ARG A 119 -10.52 -2.11 -8.13
N PRO A 120 -10.46 -3.46 -8.23
CA PRO A 120 -11.07 -4.19 -9.33
C PRO A 120 -12.46 -3.65 -9.55
N THR A 121 -12.59 -2.77 -10.54
CA THR A 121 -13.88 -2.26 -10.93
C THR A 121 -14.36 -3.41 -11.73
N ALA A 122 -15.22 -4.24 -11.15
CA ALA A 122 -16.03 -5.21 -11.87
C ALA A 122 -16.34 -4.60 -13.24
N ALA A 123 -15.93 -5.33 -14.29
CA ALA A 123 -15.83 -4.74 -15.59
C ALA A 123 -17.23 -4.22 -15.95
N THR A 124 -17.29 -2.97 -16.40
CA THR A 124 -18.57 -2.26 -16.62
C THR A 124 -19.56 -3.16 -17.38
N HIS A 125 -19.09 -3.86 -18.40
CA HIS A 125 -19.88 -4.80 -19.20
C HIS A 125 -20.51 -5.96 -18.41
N GLU A 126 -19.86 -6.51 -17.39
CA GLU A 126 -20.39 -7.62 -16.57
C GLU A 126 -21.56 -7.16 -15.71
N ILE A 127 -21.45 -5.95 -15.13
CA ILE A 127 -22.54 -5.33 -14.36
C ILE A 127 -23.77 -5.17 -15.26
N PHE A 128 -23.60 -4.70 -16.49
CA PHE A 128 -24.71 -4.50 -17.44
C PHE A 128 -25.27 -5.81 -17.98
N ALA A 129 -24.43 -6.80 -18.28
CA ALA A 129 -24.88 -8.11 -18.71
C ALA A 129 -25.77 -8.76 -17.65
N LEU A 130 -25.39 -8.68 -16.38
CA LEU A 130 -26.18 -9.20 -15.26
C LEU A 130 -27.45 -8.38 -15.03
N GLN A 131 -27.40 -7.05 -15.15
CA GLN A 131 -28.58 -6.19 -15.03
C GLN A 131 -29.61 -6.49 -16.15
N ARG A 132 -29.14 -6.66 -17.40
CA ARG A 132 -29.97 -7.06 -18.55
C ARG A 132 -30.56 -8.45 -18.40
N ALA A 133 -29.85 -9.35 -17.71
CA ALA A 133 -30.35 -10.67 -17.33
C ALA A 133 -31.35 -10.61 -16.14
N GLY A 134 -31.72 -9.42 -15.66
CA GLY A 134 -32.70 -9.22 -14.59
C GLY A 134 -32.15 -9.39 -13.17
N VAL A 135 -30.82 -9.49 -13.00
CA VAL A 135 -30.21 -9.59 -11.66
C VAL A 135 -30.23 -8.23 -10.98
N GLY A 136 -30.74 -8.18 -9.74
CA GLY A 136 -30.82 -6.93 -8.98
C GLY A 136 -29.43 -6.37 -8.58
N PRO A 137 -29.26 -5.04 -8.45
CA PRO A 137 -27.97 -4.40 -8.16
C PRO A 137 -27.23 -4.90 -6.91
N VAL A 138 -27.98 -5.33 -5.89
CA VAL A 138 -27.42 -5.89 -4.64
C VAL A 138 -26.79 -7.26 -4.89
N GLU A 139 -27.43 -8.09 -5.71
CA GLU A 139 -26.96 -9.42 -6.05
C GLU A 139 -25.77 -9.35 -7.03
N ILE A 140 -25.79 -8.37 -7.95
CA ILE A 140 -24.63 -8.06 -8.82
C ILE A 140 -23.41 -7.70 -7.96
N ALA A 141 -23.58 -6.83 -6.97
CA ALA A 141 -22.50 -6.43 -6.07
C ALA A 141 -21.90 -7.63 -5.33
N ARG A 142 -22.76 -8.54 -4.85
CA ARG A 142 -22.35 -9.78 -4.18
C ARG A 142 -21.59 -10.72 -5.11
N ARG A 143 -22.11 -10.97 -6.32
CA ARG A 143 -21.49 -11.89 -7.31
C ARG A 143 -20.15 -11.41 -7.82
N LEU A 144 -19.99 -10.10 -7.98
CA LEU A 144 -18.77 -9.49 -8.53
C LEU A 144 -17.78 -9.03 -7.45
N GLY A 145 -18.07 -9.25 -6.16
CA GLY A 145 -17.19 -8.85 -5.07
C GLY A 145 -16.95 -7.34 -4.96
N VAL A 146 -17.92 -6.52 -5.38
CA VAL A 146 -17.82 -5.05 -5.35
C VAL A 146 -18.87 -4.42 -4.44
N SER A 147 -18.65 -3.16 -4.02
CA SER A 147 -19.64 -2.45 -3.21
C SER A 147 -20.93 -2.17 -4.02
N ARG A 148 -22.08 -2.16 -3.33
CA ARG A 148 -23.36 -1.73 -3.93
C ARG A 148 -23.25 -0.34 -4.57
N MET A 149 -22.52 0.57 -3.93
CA MET A 149 -22.29 1.93 -4.42
C MET A 149 -21.51 1.94 -5.75
N THR A 150 -20.60 0.98 -5.97
CA THR A 150 -19.88 0.81 -7.24
C THR A 150 -20.83 0.46 -8.38
N VAL A 151 -21.79 -0.44 -8.13
CA VAL A 151 -22.80 -0.86 -9.12
C VAL A 151 -23.70 0.32 -9.48
N TRP A 152 -24.30 0.98 -8.48
CA TRP A 152 -25.18 2.13 -8.69
C TRP A 152 -24.52 3.29 -9.43
N ARG A 153 -23.28 3.63 -9.07
CA ARG A 153 -22.53 4.70 -9.75
C ARG A 153 -22.31 4.38 -11.24
N LYS A 154 -22.04 3.12 -11.58
CA LYS A 154 -21.81 2.70 -12.97
C LYS A 154 -23.10 2.66 -13.78
N LEU A 155 -24.21 2.17 -13.21
CA LEU A 155 -25.52 2.18 -13.85
C LEU A 155 -25.97 3.64 -14.16
N LYS A 156 -25.88 4.53 -13.15
CA LYS A 156 -26.26 5.93 -13.29
C LYS A 156 -25.40 6.72 -14.28
N ALA A 157 -24.10 6.44 -14.34
CA ALA A 157 -23.20 7.11 -15.28
C ALA A 157 -23.52 6.81 -16.76
N LEU A 158 -24.17 5.68 -17.04
CA LEU A 158 -24.55 5.28 -18.39
C LEU A 158 -25.94 5.81 -18.78
N GLU A 159 -26.90 5.81 -17.86
CA GLU A 159 -28.18 6.52 -18.04
C GLU A 159 -27.96 8.00 -18.39
N ASN A 160 -26.99 8.65 -17.73
CA ASN A 160 -26.61 10.02 -18.02
C ASN A 160 -25.85 10.22 -19.34
N ALA A 161 -25.32 9.16 -19.95
CA ALA A 161 -24.59 9.21 -21.22
C ALA A 161 -25.47 8.82 -22.42
N GLU A 162 -26.58 8.13 -22.16
CA GLU A 162 -27.60 7.75 -23.16
C GLU A 162 -28.78 8.74 -23.23
N ALA A 163 -28.81 9.74 -22.33
CA ALA A 163 -29.78 10.85 -22.29
C ALA A 163 -29.19 12.12 -22.92
#